data_AF-A0A2M7EGE0-F1
#
_entry.id   AF-A0A2M7EGE0-F1
#
_cell.length_a   1.000
_cell.length_b   1.000
_cell.length_c   1.000
_cell.angle_alpha   90.00
_cell.angle_beta   90.00
_cell.angle_gamma   90.00
#
_symmetry.space_group_name_H-M   'P 1'
#
loop_
_entity.id
_entity.type
_entity.pdbx_description
1 polymer ?
#
loop_
_entity_poly.entity_id
_entity_poly.type
_entity_poly.pdbx_seq_one_letter_code
_entity_poly.pdbx_strand_id
1 'polypeptide(L)'
;MQQNQEKLKTKKVMETENKESMRPRINPILAIASFVVLSIFLVKSADFDAFWIIILFLVGCITGIIADNKGRDFWGWWFFGILFFILALPLVLVLKPDEKALVEKGIKKKCPQCAELVKTEAAKCRYCGHEFPEFNKR
;
A
#
# COMPACT_ATOMS: atom_id res chain seq x y z
N MET A 1 -24.53 11.63 -55.37
CA MET A 1 -24.41 12.17 -53.98
C MET A 1 -23.63 11.26 -53.03
N GLN A 2 -23.72 9.92 -53.14
CA GLN A 2 -23.01 8.98 -52.25
C GLN A 2 -21.46 9.02 -52.36
N GLN A 3 -20.91 9.19 -53.57
CA GLN A 3 -19.44 9.22 -53.82
C GLN A 3 -18.68 10.35 -53.10
N ASN A 4 -19.34 11.47 -52.81
CA ASN A 4 -18.71 12.59 -52.09
C ASN A 4 -18.52 12.30 -50.60
N GLN A 5 -19.39 11.48 -50.01
CA GLN A 5 -19.28 11.13 -48.60
C GLN A 5 -18.13 10.16 -48.32
N GLU A 6 -17.83 9.26 -49.25
CA GLU A 6 -16.70 8.32 -49.12
C GLU A 6 -15.35 9.04 -49.19
N LYS A 7 -15.20 10.02 -50.09
CA LYS A 7 -14.00 10.87 -50.16
C LYS A 7 -13.79 11.71 -48.90
N LEU A 8 -14.87 12.19 -48.29
CA LEU A 8 -14.82 12.92 -47.02
C LEU A 8 -14.44 11.99 -45.85
N LYS A 9 -14.93 10.74 -45.85
CA LYS A 9 -14.54 9.74 -44.86
C LYS A 9 -13.05 9.37 -45.00
N THR A 10 -12.56 9.07 -46.20
CA THR A 10 -11.15 8.71 -46.40
C THR A 10 -10.21 9.88 -46.09
N LYS A 11 -10.56 11.12 -46.45
CA LYS A 11 -9.75 12.28 -46.09
C LYS A 11 -9.67 12.50 -44.58
N LYS A 12 -10.78 12.30 -43.85
CA LYS A 12 -10.79 12.36 -42.38
C LYS A 12 -9.98 11.23 -41.75
N VAL A 13 -10.08 10.00 -42.27
CA VAL A 13 -9.30 8.85 -41.80
C VAL A 13 -7.80 9.09 -42.00
N MET A 14 -7.39 9.57 -43.19
CA MET A 14 -5.99 9.91 -43.46
C MET A 14 -5.48 11.06 -42.59
N GLU A 15 -6.32 12.08 -42.30
CA GLU A 15 -5.94 13.17 -41.41
C GLU A 15 -5.84 12.71 -39.95
N THR A 16 -6.69 11.77 -39.52
CA THR A 16 -6.62 11.17 -38.17
C THR A 16 -5.39 10.29 -38.00
N GLU A 17 -5.05 9.44 -38.98
CA GLU A 17 -3.86 8.59 -38.92
C GLU A 17 -2.56 9.42 -38.95
N ASN A 18 -2.52 10.49 -39.75
CA ASN A 18 -1.37 11.40 -39.78
C ASN A 18 -1.16 12.12 -38.42
N LYS A 19 -2.24 12.53 -37.74
CA LYS A 19 -2.16 13.12 -36.39
C LYS A 19 -1.78 12.11 -35.31
N GLU A 20 -2.19 10.85 -35.46
CA GLU A 20 -1.83 9.73 -34.58
C GLU A 20 -0.32 9.42 -34.65
N SER A 21 0.21 9.34 -35.88
CA SER A 21 1.65 9.09 -36.17
C SER A 21 2.56 10.21 -35.66
N MET A 22 2.06 11.45 -35.60
CA MET A 22 2.82 12.62 -35.15
C MET A 22 2.67 12.89 -33.64
N ARG A 23 2.12 11.96 -32.85
CA ARG A 23 2.26 12.06 -31.40
C ARG A 23 3.64 11.52 -30.99
N PRO A 24 4.56 12.35 -30.48
CA PRO A 24 5.79 11.82 -29.91
C PRO A 24 5.41 10.80 -28.83
N ARG A 25 6.00 9.59 -28.85
CA ARG A 25 5.89 8.62 -27.75
C ARG A 25 6.63 9.19 -26.55
N ILE A 26 5.98 10.13 -25.85
CA ILE A 26 6.45 10.64 -24.58
C ILE A 26 6.23 9.49 -23.61
N ASN A 27 7.30 8.74 -23.34
CA ASN A 27 7.28 7.67 -22.36
C ASN A 27 6.90 8.29 -21.01
N PRO A 28 5.71 7.99 -20.46
CA PRO A 28 5.27 8.60 -19.20
C PRO A 28 6.25 8.26 -18.06
N ILE A 29 6.94 7.13 -18.18
CA ILE A 29 8.02 6.69 -17.28
C ILE A 29 9.18 7.72 -17.26
N LEU A 30 9.58 8.26 -18.42
CA LEU A 30 10.62 9.29 -18.48
C LEU A 30 10.13 10.63 -17.90
N ALA A 31 8.87 10.99 -18.11
CA ALA A 31 8.28 12.21 -17.54
C ALA A 31 8.17 12.11 -16.00
N ILE A 32 7.76 10.96 -15.48
CA ILE A 32 7.71 10.69 -14.04
C ILE A 32 9.12 10.65 -13.45
N ALA A 33 10.08 9.99 -14.12
CA ALA A 33 11.47 9.97 -13.66
C ALA A 33 12.08 11.38 -13.62
N SER A 34 11.82 12.22 -14.62
CA SER A 34 12.27 13.62 -14.62
C SER A 34 11.57 14.47 -13.57
N PHE A 35 10.28 14.25 -13.29
CA PHE A 35 9.56 14.97 -12.23
C PHE A 35 10.01 14.53 -10.83
N VAL A 36 10.32 13.24 -10.64
CA VAL A 36 10.89 12.69 -9.41
C VAL A 36 12.33 13.17 -9.20
N VAL A 37 13.15 13.21 -10.25
CA VAL A 37 14.52 13.73 -10.17
C VAL A 37 14.51 15.24 -9.96
N LEU A 38 13.61 15.99 -10.60
CA LEU A 38 13.44 17.43 -10.38
C LEU A 38 12.89 17.72 -8.98
N SER A 39 11.96 16.92 -8.46
CA SER A 39 11.47 17.08 -7.09
C SER A 39 12.55 16.73 -6.06
N ILE A 40 13.38 15.70 -6.31
CA ILE A 40 14.56 15.38 -5.50
C ILE A 40 15.61 16.51 -5.59
N PHE A 41 15.81 17.11 -6.76
CA PHE A 41 16.77 18.20 -6.98
C PHE A 41 16.28 19.52 -6.35
N LEU A 42 14.98 19.79 -6.39
CA LEU A 42 14.33 20.92 -5.70
C LEU A 42 14.32 20.71 -4.18
N VAL A 43 14.11 19.47 -3.70
CA VAL A 43 14.29 19.09 -2.28
C VAL A 43 15.75 19.29 -1.83
N LYS A 44 16.72 19.20 -2.74
CA LYS A 44 18.13 19.48 -2.46
C LYS A 44 18.46 20.99 -2.37
N SER A 45 17.52 21.87 -2.75
CA SER A 45 17.65 23.35 -2.69
C SER A 45 16.88 24.00 -1.53
N ALA A 46 16.10 23.23 -0.78
CA ALA A 46 15.47 23.67 0.45
C ALA A 46 16.26 23.06 1.63
N ASP A 47 16.60 23.87 2.60
CA ASP A 47 17.27 23.45 3.83
C ASP A 47 16.59 22.19 4.40
N PHE A 48 17.39 21.17 4.71
CA PHE A 48 16.92 19.87 5.21
C PHE A 48 16.47 20.05 6.67
N ASP A 49 15.36 20.76 6.87
CA ASP A 49 14.78 21.01 8.16
C ASP A 49 14.47 19.66 8.80
N ALA A 50 15.00 19.44 10.02
CA ALA A 50 14.79 18.23 10.79
C ALA A 50 13.30 17.80 10.86
N PHE A 51 12.39 18.77 10.68
CA PHE A 51 10.97 18.57 10.49
C PHE A 51 10.60 17.52 9.42
N TRP A 52 11.19 17.56 8.23
CA TRP A 52 10.88 16.60 7.15
C TRP A 52 11.40 15.19 7.48
N ILE A 53 12.57 15.09 8.12
CA ILE A 53 13.12 13.80 8.59
C ILE A 53 12.21 13.22 9.67
N ILE A 54 11.73 14.04 10.60
CA ILE A 54 10.80 13.62 11.67
C ILE A 54 9.51 13.09 11.05
N ILE A 55 8.94 13.78 10.04
CA ILE A 55 7.74 13.31 9.34
C ILE A 55 7.98 11.94 8.69
N LEU A 56 9.07 11.77 7.94
CA LEU A 56 9.39 10.49 7.29
C LEU A 56 9.60 9.36 8.30
N PHE A 57 10.26 9.66 9.43
CA PHE A 57 10.45 8.72 10.53
C PHE A 57 9.12 8.29 11.16
N LEU A 58 8.23 9.25 11.47
CA LEU A 58 6.90 8.98 12.04
C LEU A 58 6.05 8.14 11.09
N VAL A 59 6.10 8.48 9.81
CA VAL A 59 5.38 7.76 8.76
C VAL A 59 5.90 6.32 8.62
N GLY A 60 7.21 6.11 8.66
CA GLY A 60 7.81 4.77 8.75
C GLY A 60 7.32 4.01 9.98
N CYS A 61 7.27 4.65 11.15
CA CYS A 61 6.75 4.06 12.38
C CYS A 61 5.30 3.59 12.23
N ILE A 62 4.44 4.37 11.56
CA ILE A 62 3.05 3.97 11.29
C ILE A 62 3.02 2.66 10.50
N THR A 63 3.78 2.56 9.42
CA THR A 63 3.82 1.34 8.60
C THR A 63 4.36 0.13 9.38
N GLY A 64 5.39 0.32 10.21
CA GLY A 64 5.94 -0.71 11.08
C GLY A 64 4.94 -1.22 12.12
N ILE A 65 4.21 -0.31 12.79
CA ILE A 65 3.18 -0.68 13.78
C ILE A 65 2.03 -1.46 13.12
N ILE A 66 1.59 -1.04 11.93
CA ILE A 66 0.52 -1.75 11.20
C ILE A 66 0.99 -3.17 10.81
N ALA A 67 2.24 -3.32 10.40
CA ALA A 67 2.82 -4.62 10.06
C ALA A 67 3.00 -5.52 11.30
N ASP A 68 3.44 -4.96 12.43
CA ASP A 68 3.63 -5.71 13.68
C ASP A 68 2.29 -6.23 14.23
N ASN A 69 1.24 -5.41 14.17
CA ASN A 69 -0.14 -5.81 14.49
C ASN A 69 -0.68 -6.90 13.56
N LYS A 70 -0.09 -7.05 12.36
CA LYS A 70 -0.37 -8.13 11.41
C LYS A 70 0.52 -9.36 11.61
N GLY A 71 1.35 -9.39 12.65
CA GLY A 71 2.23 -10.51 12.98
C GLY A 71 3.59 -10.47 12.28
N ARG A 72 3.96 -9.37 11.62
CA ARG A 72 5.25 -9.25 10.90
C ARG A 72 6.33 -8.58 11.74
N ASP A 73 7.53 -8.52 11.19
CA ASP A 73 8.69 -7.87 11.81
C ASP A 73 8.56 -6.35 11.76
N PHE A 74 8.63 -5.70 12.92
CA PHE A 74 8.51 -4.23 13.01
C PHE A 74 9.62 -3.51 12.22
N TRP A 75 10.87 -3.93 12.41
CA TRP A 75 12.04 -3.22 11.88
C TRP A 75 12.16 -3.30 10.36
N GLY A 76 11.91 -4.45 9.74
CA GLY A 76 11.99 -4.54 8.27
C GLY A 76 10.91 -3.71 7.59
N TRP A 77 9.69 -3.71 8.13
CA TRP A 77 8.60 -2.87 7.61
C TRP A 77 8.82 -1.37 7.86
N TRP A 78 9.42 -1.01 8.99
CA TRP A 78 9.80 0.38 9.28
C TRP A 78 10.85 0.91 8.28
N PHE A 79 11.93 0.16 8.04
CA PHE A 79 12.93 0.52 7.03
C PHE A 79 12.32 0.59 5.62
N PHE A 80 11.42 -0.34 5.30
CA PHE A 80 10.72 -0.34 4.02
C PHE A 80 9.79 0.87 3.86
N GLY A 81 9.15 1.31 4.95
CA GLY A 81 8.32 2.51 4.99
C GLY A 81 9.11 3.80 4.74
N ILE A 82 10.33 3.92 5.28
CA ILE A 82 11.21 5.07 5.04
C ILE A 82 11.76 5.06 3.61
N LEU A 83 12.14 3.89 3.09
CA LEU A 83 12.76 3.75 1.77
C LEU A 83 11.75 3.83 0.61
N PHE A 84 10.55 3.30 0.80
CA PHE A 84 9.51 3.17 -0.23
C PHE A 84 8.13 3.55 0.30
N PHE A 85 8.00 4.73 0.93
CA PHE A 85 6.74 5.18 1.56
C PHE A 85 5.49 5.01 0.69
N ILE A 86 5.57 5.40 -0.60
CA ILE A 86 4.44 5.33 -1.55
C ILE A 86 3.97 3.90 -1.79
N LEU A 87 4.88 2.92 -1.78
CA LEU A 87 4.58 1.51 -2.05
C LEU A 87 4.29 0.73 -0.75
N ALA A 88 4.96 1.08 0.35
CA ALA A 88 4.87 0.38 1.63
C ALA A 88 3.47 0.44 2.25
N LEU A 89 2.82 1.61 2.19
CA LEU A 89 1.49 1.83 2.77
C LEU A 89 0.39 0.98 2.10
N PRO A 90 0.21 1.01 0.77
CA PRO A 90 -0.76 0.15 0.10
C PRO A 90 -0.44 -1.34 0.33
N LEU A 91 0.85 -1.69 0.28
CA LEU A 91 1.28 -3.09 0.44
C LEU A 91 0.93 -3.63 1.83
N VAL A 92 1.20 -2.90 2.91
CA VAL A 92 0.89 -3.34 4.28
C VAL A 92 -0.62 -3.43 4.52
N LEU A 93 -1.42 -2.58 3.87
CA LEU A 93 -2.87 -2.60 3.99
C LEU A 93 -3.49 -3.84 3.32
N VAL A 94 -3.06 -4.14 2.09
CA VAL A 94 -3.53 -5.30 1.31
C VAL A 94 -3.04 -6.62 1.90
N LEU A 95 -1.88 -6.62 2.55
CA LEU A 95 -1.34 -7.83 3.17
C LEU A 95 -2.26 -8.36 4.27
N LYS A 96 -2.59 -9.64 4.17
CA LYS A 96 -3.33 -10.35 5.22
C LYS A 96 -2.45 -10.52 6.47
N PRO A 97 -3.06 -10.47 7.67
CA PRO A 97 -2.36 -10.79 8.90
C PRO A 97 -1.87 -12.24 8.88
N ASP A 98 -0.66 -12.47 9.37
CA ASP A 98 -0.12 -13.82 9.55
C ASP A 98 -0.66 -14.40 10.86
N GLU A 99 -1.67 -15.24 10.72
CA GLU A 99 -2.33 -15.88 11.85
C GLU A 99 -1.40 -16.76 12.68
N LYS A 100 -0.41 -17.40 12.06
CA LYS A 100 0.56 -18.26 12.77
C LYS A 100 1.47 -17.42 13.65
N ALA A 101 2.03 -16.36 13.09
CA ALA A 101 2.88 -15.44 13.83
C ALA A 101 2.12 -14.73 14.96
N LEU A 102 0.83 -14.42 14.78
CA LEU A 102 -0.01 -13.84 15.84
C LEU A 102 -0.31 -14.82 16.99
N VAL A 103 -0.37 -16.12 16.70
CA VAL A 103 -0.50 -17.17 17.72
C VAL A 103 0.82 -17.40 18.44
N GLU A 104 1.95 -17.44 17.73
CA GLU A 104 3.28 -17.57 18.32
C GLU A 104 3.65 -16.37 19.21
N LYS A 105 3.29 -15.15 18.80
CA LYS A 105 3.42 -13.93 19.62
C LYS A 105 2.45 -13.91 20.81
N GLY A 106 1.53 -14.87 20.93
CA GLY A 106 0.55 -14.92 22.01
C GLY A 106 -0.50 -13.80 21.96
N ILE A 107 -0.69 -13.14 20.81
CA ILE A 107 -1.68 -12.06 20.63
C ILE A 107 -3.08 -12.65 20.37
N LYS A 108 -3.13 -13.80 19.68
CA LYS A 108 -4.35 -14.58 19.45
C LYS A 108 -4.16 -16.00 19.96
N LYS A 109 -5.24 -16.59 20.47
CA LYS A 109 -5.34 -18.01 20.86
C LYS A 109 -6.45 -18.69 20.06
N LYS A 110 -6.33 -20.00 19.87
CA LYS A 110 -7.34 -20.81 19.18
C LYS A 110 -8.39 -21.30 20.20
N CYS A 111 -9.67 -21.13 19.90
CA CYS A 111 -10.74 -21.64 20.75
C CYS A 111 -10.82 -23.17 20.68
N PRO A 112 -10.85 -23.92 21.80
CA PRO A 112 -10.89 -25.39 21.79
C PRO A 112 -12.23 -25.97 21.34
N GLN A 113 -13.31 -25.19 21.33
CA GLN A 113 -14.64 -25.65 20.94
C GLN A 113 -14.95 -25.40 19.46
N CYS A 114 -14.68 -24.19 18.95
CA CYS A 114 -15.03 -23.80 17.58
C CYS A 114 -13.82 -23.63 16.64
N ALA A 115 -12.60 -23.84 17.13
CA ALA A 115 -11.34 -23.72 16.37
C ALA A 115 -11.05 -22.33 15.77
N GLU A 116 -11.82 -21.30 16.12
CA GLU A 116 -11.65 -19.93 15.63
C GLU A 116 -10.54 -19.19 16.39
N LEU A 117 -9.90 -18.20 15.74
CA LEU A 117 -8.85 -17.37 16.34
C LEU A 117 -9.47 -16.20 17.13
N VAL A 118 -9.25 -16.21 18.43
CA VAL A 118 -9.76 -15.20 19.37
C VAL A 118 -8.58 -14.46 20.00
N LYS A 119 -8.74 -13.19 20.41
CA LYS A 119 -7.71 -12.50 21.19
C LYS A 119 -7.39 -13.27 22.47
N THR A 120 -6.13 -13.32 22.86
CA THR A 120 -5.69 -14.06 24.06
C THR A 120 -6.34 -13.53 25.33
N GLU A 121 -6.59 -12.21 25.36
CA GLU A 121 -7.27 -11.49 26.44
C GLU A 121 -8.80 -11.71 26.48
N ALA A 122 -9.39 -12.44 25.53
CA ALA A 122 -10.83 -12.66 25.52
C ALA A 122 -11.26 -13.60 26.66
N ALA A 123 -12.19 -13.12 27.49
CA ALA A 123 -12.87 -13.91 28.52
C ALA A 123 -13.84 -14.95 27.93
N LYS A 124 -14.48 -14.56 26.82
CA LYS A 124 -15.53 -15.33 26.14
C LYS A 124 -15.32 -15.29 24.65
N CYS A 125 -15.51 -16.41 23.97
CA CYS A 125 -15.41 -16.49 22.53
C CYS A 125 -16.59 -15.75 21.86
N ARG A 126 -16.29 -14.80 20.95
CA ARG A 126 -17.31 -14.03 20.21
C ARG A 126 -18.14 -14.89 19.26
N TYR A 127 -17.63 -16.06 18.86
CA TYR A 127 -18.24 -16.91 17.84
C TYR A 127 -19.12 -18.00 18.43
N CYS A 128 -18.61 -18.78 19.40
CA CYS A 128 -19.35 -19.88 20.02
C CYS A 128 -19.82 -19.61 21.45
N GLY A 129 -19.39 -18.51 22.09
CA GLY A 129 -19.74 -18.20 23.47
C GLY A 129 -19.02 -19.04 24.53
N HIS A 130 -18.03 -19.86 24.17
CA HIS A 130 -17.21 -20.58 25.16
C HIS A 130 -16.49 -19.62 26.10
N GLU A 131 -16.57 -19.87 27.40
CA GLU A 131 -15.91 -19.07 28.44
C GLU A 131 -14.54 -19.68 28.77
N PHE A 132 -13.49 -18.86 28.62
CA PHE A 132 -12.12 -19.32 28.84
C PHE A 132 -11.83 -19.31 30.35
N PRO A 133 -11.40 -20.45 30.93
CA PRO A 133 -11.21 -20.57 32.39
C PRO A 133 -10.13 -19.63 32.94
N GLU A 134 -9.20 -19.21 32.08
CA GLU A 134 -8.07 -18.34 32.39
C GLU A 134 -8.42 -16.86 32.63
N PHE A 135 -9.64 -16.41 32.28
CA PHE A 135 -10.10 -15.04 32.58
C PHE A 135 -10.97 -14.95 33.85
N ASN A 136 -11.39 -16.08 34.42
CA ASN A 136 -12.31 -16.15 35.56
C ASN A 136 -11.62 -15.95 36.93
N LYS A 137 -10.63 -15.03 37.01
CA LYS A 137 -9.90 -14.70 38.24
C LYS A 137 -10.07 -13.25 38.67
N ARG A 138 -11.28 -12.70 38.53
CA ARG A 138 -11.65 -11.41 39.14
C ARG A 138 -12.89 -11.55 39.99
#